data_AF-A0A929CR47-F1
#
_entry.id   AF-A0A929CR47-F1
#
_cell.length_a   1.000
_cell.length_b   1.000
_cell.length_c   1.000
_cell.angle_alpha   90.00
_cell.angle_beta   90.00
_cell.angle_gamma   90.00
#
_symmetry.space_group_name_H-M   'P 1'
#
loop_
_entity.id
_entity.type
_entity.pdbx_description
1 polymer ?
#
loop_
_entity_poly.entity_id
_entity_poly.type
_entity_poly.pdbx_seq_one_letter_code
_entity_poly.pdbx_strand_id
1 'polypeptide(L)' 'MDFNGNFNHAIIIRSFLSKNHRLFYQAGAGIVAKSSAENEMQEVYHKLRALKTALELAETI' A
#
# COMPACT_ATOMS: atom_id res chain seq x y z
N MET A 1 -1.48 22.24 -1.41
CA MET A 1 -1.21 23.65 -1.10
C MET A 1 -2.58 24.30 -0.96
N ASP A 2 -2.96 24.66 0.25
CA ASP A 2 -4.22 25.37 0.46
C ASP A 2 -4.07 26.86 0.07
N PHE A 3 -5.17 27.61 0.10
CA PHE A 3 -5.19 29.03 -0.24
C PHE A 3 -4.35 29.91 0.72
N ASN A 4 -3.90 29.35 1.85
CA ASN A 4 -3.04 30.01 2.83
C ASN A 4 -1.55 29.58 2.70
N GLY A 5 -1.22 28.75 1.71
CA GLY A 5 0.15 28.27 1.47
C GLY A 5 0.54 27.02 2.26
N ASN A 6 -0.35 26.43 3.07
CA ASN A 6 -0.06 25.20 3.80
C ASN A 6 -0.02 23.99 2.86
N PHE A 7 0.88 23.05 3.13
CA PHE A 7 1.04 21.84 2.35
C PHE A 7 1.07 20.61 3.24
N ASN A 8 0.12 19.70 3.03
CA ASN A 8 0.10 18.38 3.64
C ASN A 8 -0.06 17.34 2.53
N HIS A 9 0.83 16.36 2.49
CA HIS A 9 0.82 15.31 1.47
C HIS A 9 1.18 13.99 2.12
N ALA A 10 0.43 12.95 1.77
CA ALA A 10 0.70 11.59 2.20
C ALA A 10 1.52 10.84 1.14
N ILE A 11 2.38 9.95 1.60
CA ILE A 11 3.05 9.00 0.71
C ILE A 11 2.00 8.01 0.19
N ILE A 12 2.02 7.73 -1.11
CA ILE A 12 1.09 6.78 -1.75
C ILE A 12 1.54 5.34 -1.45
N ILE A 13 1.17 4.87 -0.27
CA ILE A 13 1.31 3.48 0.18
C ILE A 13 -0.03 2.99 0.71
N ARG A 14 -0.22 1.67 0.81
CA ARG A 14 -1.50 1.06 1.24
C ARG A 14 -2.69 1.70 0.52
N SER A 15 -2.55 1.89 -0.78
CA SER A 15 -3.52 2.58 -1.62
C SER A 15 -3.71 1.80 -2.92
N PHE A 16 -4.89 1.94 -3.51
CA PHE A 16 -5.20 1.44 -4.84
C PHE A 16 -5.19 2.60 -5.84
N LEU A 17 -4.57 2.38 -7.00
CA LEU A 17 -4.79 3.20 -8.19
C LEU A 17 -5.77 2.47 -9.10
N SER A 18 -6.96 3.03 -9.29
CA SER A 18 -7.93 2.51 -10.26
C SER A 18 -7.68 3.14 -11.63
N LYS A 19 -7.41 2.32 -12.64
CA LYS A 19 -7.21 2.77 -14.01
C LYS A 19 -7.70 1.71 -14.99
N ASN A 20 -8.52 2.11 -15.96
CA ASN A 20 -9.05 1.21 -17.00
C ASN A 20 -9.69 -0.06 -16.43
N HIS A 21 -10.55 0.08 -15.43
CA HIS A 21 -11.20 -1.03 -14.72
C HIS A 21 -10.23 -2.04 -14.07
N ARG A 22 -8.99 -1.62 -13.78
CA ARG A 22 -7.99 -2.43 -13.06
C ARG A 22 -7.49 -1.67 -11.85
N LEU A 23 -7.40 -2.37 -10.71
CA LEU A 23 -6.80 -1.85 -9.49
C LEU A 23 -5.32 -2.21 -9.45
N PHE A 24 -4.46 -1.20 -9.34
CA PHE A 24 -3.03 -1.35 -9.16
C PHE A 24 -2.68 -1.05 -7.71
N TYR A 25 -1.88 -1.92 -7.09
CA TYR A 25 -1.44 -1.77 -5.72
C TYR A 25 -0.10 -2.48 -5.54
N GLN A 26 0.70 -1.95 -4.62
CA GLN A 26 2.05 -2.46 -4.36
C GLN A 26 2.42 -2.27 -2.90
N ALA A 27 3.35 -3.10 -2.43
CA ALA A 27 4.04 -2.90 -1.17
C ALA A 27 5.53 -3.22 -1.36
N GLY A 28 6.34 -2.73 -0.45
CA GLY A 28 7.77 -3.00 -0.41
C GLY A 28 8.24 -3.25 1.02
N ALA A 29 9.51 -3.59 1.14
CA ALA A 29 10.22 -3.84 2.38
C ALA A 29 11.49 -3.00 2.43
N GLY A 30 11.90 -2.59 3.63
CA GLY A 30 13.11 -1.80 3.84
C GLY A 30 14.28 -2.73 4.15
N ILE A 31 15.21 -2.91 3.22
CA ILE A 31 16.32 -3.85 3.38
C ILE A 31 17.48 -3.21 4.15
N VAL A 32 17.96 -3.91 5.18
CA VAL A 32 19.15 -3.54 5.95
C VAL A 32 20.15 -4.71 6.00
N ALA A 33 21.37 -4.48 6.49
CA ALA A 33 22.44 -5.49 6.49
C ALA A 33 22.10 -6.80 7.24
N LYS A 34 21.13 -6.76 8.15
CA LYS A 34 20.65 -7.93 8.92
C LYS A 34 19.32 -8.48 8.40
N SER A 35 18.79 -7.97 7.29
CA SER A 35 17.53 -8.44 6.72
C SER A 35 17.66 -9.88 6.23
N SER A 36 16.58 -10.65 6.43
CA SER A 36 16.41 -11.99 5.85
C SER A 36 15.38 -11.91 4.75
N ALA A 37 15.72 -12.39 3.54
CA ALA A 37 14.83 -12.32 2.37
C ALA A 37 13.44 -12.89 2.65
N GLU A 38 13.35 -13.97 3.43
CA GLU A 38 12.08 -14.59 3.80
C GLU A 38 11.21 -13.67 4.66
N ASN A 39 11.79 -13.03 5.67
CA ASN A 39 11.08 -12.11 6.55
C ASN A 39 10.56 -10.89 5.80
N GLU A 40 11.39 -10.31 4.93
CA GLU A 40 11.02 -9.14 4.13
C GLU A 40 9.92 -9.46 3.12
N MET A 41 9.95 -10.66 2.53
CA MET A 41 8.88 -11.14 1.67
C MET A 41 7.55 -11.28 2.44
N GLN A 42 7.58 -11.84 3.65
CA GLN A 42 6.38 -11.92 4.49
C GLN A 42 5.87 -10.54 4.90
N GLU A 43 6.74 -9.57 5.17
CA GLU A 43 6.34 -8.19 5.43
C GLU A 43 5.58 -7.57 4.26
N VAL A 44 6.06 -7.77 3.03
CA VAL A 44 5.36 -7.31 1.81
C VAL A 44 3.98 -7.95 1.73
N TYR A 45 3.86 -9.27 1.93
CA TYR A 45 2.56 -9.94 1.92
C TYR A 45 1.63 -9.44 3.01
N HIS A 46 2.11 -9.19 4.22
CA HIS A 46 1.31 -8.62 5.31
C HIS A 46 0.79 -7.22 4.97
N LYS A 47 1.61 -6.36 4.37
CA LYS A 47 1.18 -5.02 3.93
C LYS A 47 0.11 -5.10 2.83
N LEU A 48 0.24 -6.04 1.90
CA LEU A 48 -0.73 -6.28 0.83
C LEU A 48 -2.03 -6.91 1.33
N ARG A 49 -1.96 -7.77 2.35
CA ARG A 49 -3.14 -8.47 2.91
C ARG A 49 -4.20 -7.48 3.37
N ALA A 50 -3.83 -6.38 4.02
CA ALA A 50 -4.78 -5.36 4.46
C ALA A 50 -5.61 -4.78 3.29
N LEU A 51 -4.96 -4.53 2.15
CA LEU A 51 -5.63 -4.07 0.93
C LEU A 51 -6.56 -5.14 0.35
N LYS A 52 -6.08 -6.39 0.27
CA LYS A 52 -6.87 -7.49 -0.23
C LYS A 52 -8.14 -7.73 0.61
N THR A 53 -8.01 -7.74 1.93
CA THR A 53 -9.15 -7.89 2.84
C THR A 53 -10.15 -6.74 2.69
N ALA A 54 -9.69 -5.50 2.52
CA ALA A 54 -10.58 -4.37 2.27
C ALA A 54 -11.37 -4.53 0.96
N LEU A 55 -10.74 -5.08 -0.09
CA LEU A 55 -11.41 -5.39 -1.36
C LEU A 55 -12.45 -6.50 -1.20
N GLU A 56 -12.10 -7.60 -0.54
CA GLU A 56 -13.02 -8.73 -0.27
C GLU A 56 -14.27 -8.28 0.49
N LEU A 57 -14.10 -7.41 1.50
CA LEU A 57 -15.23 -6.84 2.24
C LEU A 57 -16.10 -5.96 1.34
N ALA A 58 -15.48 -5.11 0.49
CA ALA A 58 -16.20 -4.21 -0.40
C ALA A 58 -17.01 -4.93 -1.49
N GLU A 59 -16.64 -6.16 -1.89
CA GLU A 59 -17.42 -6.99 -2.82
C GLU A 59 -18.74 -7.51 -2.21
N THR A 60 -18.84 -7.53 -0.87
CA THR A 60 -19.99 -8.05 -0.14
C THR A 60 -20.91 -6.99 0.46
N ILE A 61 -20.64 -5.71 0.18
CA ILE A 61 -21.47 -4.56 0.56
C ILE A 61 -22.39 -4.20 -0.61
#